data_AF-A0AAW9QB22-F1
#
_entry.id   AF-A0AAW9QB22-F1
#
_cell.length_a   1.000
_cell.length_b   1.000
_cell.length_c   1.000
_cell.angle_alpha   90.00
_cell.angle_beta   90.00
_cell.angle_gamma   90.00
#
_symmetry.space_group_name_H-M   'P 1'
#
loop_
_entity.id
_entity.type
_entity.pdbx_description
1 polymer ?
#
loop_
_entity_poly.entity_id
_entity_poly.type
_entity_poly.pdbx_seq_one_letter_code
_entity_poly.pdbx_strand_id
1 'polypeptide(L)'
;MSAPTPRLRHRLLQPSDFEEALGLLPPWLGLPDATRAALPALWAELLHQPGFNADVIEDVLQPPGRRLQALGVAVVLDDPWCRRLAEAPPAYAARHLYGEMLAGRFRPPSDAALARANAGEGVEFLVLHYWQRHAGLDDPLAHALWSVAMTAFRLAHAGHRVQGIHQEAWGDECEVMRSMGMFQRTRRTGTPGNAPLPELFGMRRAEALRMLPGAHLRDVFEHHRPVFGFSPAERRLLRRAVYDETDEEIARHLDTTVHTLKKQWRSVYARVSARMPAFFGDGALGEEGGRGPEKRRLLVSYLRQHPEELRPFAA
;
A
#
# COMPACT_ATOMS: atom_id res chain seq x y z
N MET A 1 -0.37 29.04 -22.93
CA MET A 1 -0.94 29.05 -21.57
C MET A 1 -0.44 27.81 -20.86
N SER A 2 0.23 27.93 -19.71
CA SER A 2 0.67 26.76 -18.93
C SER A 2 -0.55 25.98 -18.48
N ALA A 3 -0.52 24.65 -18.60
CA ALA A 3 -1.55 23.80 -18.01
C ALA A 3 -1.63 24.08 -16.49
N PRO A 4 -2.83 24.05 -15.89
CA PRO A 4 -2.97 24.23 -14.45
C PRO A 4 -2.21 23.13 -13.71
N THR A 5 -1.45 23.51 -12.67
CA THR A 5 -0.73 22.57 -11.82
C THR A 5 -1.72 21.61 -11.14
N PRO A 6 -1.55 20.28 -11.27
CA PRO A 6 -2.45 19.30 -10.67
C PRO A 6 -2.43 19.41 -9.14
N ARG A 7 -3.55 19.08 -8.47
CA ARG A 7 -3.59 18.97 -7.01
C ARG A 7 -3.72 17.51 -6.61
N LEU A 8 -2.59 16.81 -6.67
CA LEU A 8 -2.50 15.39 -6.39
C LEU A 8 -2.62 15.10 -4.88
N ARG A 9 -3.48 14.16 -4.52
CA ARG A 9 -3.62 13.58 -3.18
C ARG A 9 -3.56 12.06 -3.31
N HIS A 10 -2.82 11.39 -2.44
CA HIS A 10 -2.89 9.93 -2.33
C HIS A 10 -3.73 9.56 -1.11
N ARG A 11 -4.52 8.49 -1.22
CA ARG A 11 -5.36 7.96 -0.14
C ARG A 11 -5.67 6.48 -0.39
N LEU A 12 -6.19 5.81 0.64
CA LEU A 12 -6.72 4.46 0.50
C LEU A 12 -7.89 4.45 -0.50
N LEU A 13 -7.98 3.36 -1.28
CA LEU A 13 -9.13 3.05 -2.12
C LEU A 13 -10.39 2.86 -1.25
N GLN A 14 -11.52 3.36 -1.72
CA GLN A 14 -12.82 3.28 -1.05
C GLN A 14 -13.89 2.69 -1.96
N PRO A 15 -14.99 2.13 -1.41
CA PRO A 15 -16.07 1.58 -2.24
C PRO A 15 -16.66 2.55 -3.26
N SER A 16 -16.70 3.86 -2.94
CA SER A 16 -17.16 4.90 -3.86
C SER A 16 -16.25 5.10 -5.08
N ASP A 17 -15.01 4.59 -5.04
CA ASP A 17 -14.03 4.72 -6.12
C ASP A 17 -14.11 3.57 -7.13
N PHE A 18 -14.78 2.47 -6.81
CA PHE A 18 -14.63 1.21 -7.54
C PHE A 18 -14.96 1.32 -9.02
N GLU A 19 -16.03 2.05 -9.37
CA GLU A 19 -16.40 2.26 -10.78
C GLU A 19 -15.28 2.97 -11.56
N GLU A 20 -14.73 4.06 -11.02
CA GLU A 20 -13.65 4.79 -11.67
C GLU A 20 -12.34 3.98 -11.67
N ALA A 21 -12.05 3.27 -10.58
CA ALA A 21 -10.86 2.43 -10.41
C ALA A 21 -10.81 1.26 -11.41
N LEU A 22 -11.96 0.69 -11.81
CA LEU A 22 -12.03 -0.30 -12.88
C LEU A 22 -11.55 0.26 -14.24
N GLY A 23 -11.66 1.57 -14.45
CA GLY A 23 -11.12 2.27 -15.62
C GLY A 23 -9.60 2.47 -15.57
N LEU A 24 -8.96 2.20 -14.44
CA LEU A 24 -7.52 2.26 -14.22
C LEU A 24 -6.88 0.87 -14.13
N LEU A 25 -7.58 -0.19 -14.53
CA LEU A 25 -6.94 -1.50 -14.66
C LEU A 25 -6.02 -1.49 -15.88
N PRO A 26 -4.74 -1.90 -15.73
CA PRO A 26 -3.84 -1.99 -16.87
C PRO A 26 -4.38 -2.95 -17.92
N PRO A 27 -4.36 -2.58 -19.22
CA PRO A 27 -4.79 -3.48 -20.30
C PRO A 27 -4.02 -4.80 -20.31
N TRP A 28 -2.73 -4.77 -19.93
CA TRP A 28 -1.84 -5.93 -19.89
C TRP A 28 -2.22 -6.95 -18.80
N LEU A 29 -3.05 -6.58 -17.82
CA LEU A 29 -3.48 -7.50 -16.76
C LEU A 29 -4.29 -8.67 -17.33
N GLY A 30 -4.92 -8.47 -18.50
CA GLY A 30 -5.58 -9.53 -19.26
C GLY A 30 -6.67 -10.25 -18.49
N LEU A 31 -7.37 -9.55 -17.59
CA LEU A 31 -8.44 -10.14 -16.79
C LEU A 31 -9.62 -10.54 -17.69
N PRO A 32 -10.19 -11.74 -17.52
CA PRO A 32 -11.49 -12.07 -18.12
C PRO A 32 -12.57 -11.09 -17.67
N ASP A 33 -13.56 -10.81 -18.53
CA ASP A 33 -14.65 -9.88 -18.22
C ASP A 33 -15.40 -10.26 -16.94
N ALA A 34 -15.64 -11.55 -16.73
CA ALA A 34 -16.26 -12.07 -15.51
C ALA A 34 -15.42 -11.76 -14.25
N THR A 35 -14.09 -11.87 -14.34
CA THR A 35 -13.18 -11.50 -13.25
C THR A 35 -13.22 -10.00 -13.01
N ARG A 36 -13.16 -9.18 -14.07
CA ARG A 36 -13.22 -7.72 -13.97
C ARG A 36 -14.53 -7.25 -13.33
N ALA A 37 -15.66 -7.84 -13.71
CA ALA A 37 -16.97 -7.53 -13.15
C ALA A 37 -17.09 -7.89 -11.66
N ALA A 38 -16.37 -8.91 -11.20
CA ALA A 38 -16.38 -9.36 -9.80
C ALA A 38 -15.43 -8.55 -8.88
N LEU A 39 -14.51 -7.76 -9.44
CA LEU A 39 -13.51 -7.03 -8.65
C LEU A 39 -14.09 -6.07 -7.61
N PRO A 40 -15.16 -5.28 -7.85
CA PRO A 40 -15.70 -4.39 -6.82
C PRO A 40 -16.14 -5.14 -5.55
N ALA A 41 -16.80 -6.29 -5.71
CA ALA A 41 -17.22 -7.12 -4.59
C ALA A 41 -16.01 -7.74 -3.87
N LEU A 42 -15.02 -8.22 -4.63
CA LEU A 42 -13.79 -8.75 -4.06
C LEU A 42 -13.01 -7.68 -3.29
N TRP A 43 -12.82 -6.49 -3.87
CA TRP A 43 -12.14 -5.38 -3.20
C TRP A 43 -12.89 -4.93 -1.95
N ALA A 44 -14.22 -4.92 -1.93
CA ALA A 44 -14.99 -4.64 -0.72
C ALA A 44 -14.64 -5.60 0.42
N GLU A 45 -14.52 -6.91 0.15
CA GLU A 45 -14.08 -7.90 1.15
C GLU A 45 -12.62 -7.67 1.57
N LEU A 46 -11.74 -7.46 0.59
CA LEU A 46 -10.30 -7.41 0.81
C LEU A 46 -9.81 -6.12 1.48
N LEU A 47 -10.50 -4.98 1.31
CA LEU A 47 -10.10 -3.70 1.93
C LEU A 47 -10.05 -3.76 3.46
N HIS A 48 -10.73 -4.73 4.08
CA HIS A 48 -10.68 -4.97 5.52
C HIS A 48 -9.57 -5.94 5.96
N GLN A 49 -8.88 -6.58 5.01
CA GLN A 49 -7.83 -7.54 5.28
C GLN A 49 -6.47 -6.84 5.42
N PRO A 50 -5.71 -7.10 6.50
CA PRO A 50 -4.43 -6.41 6.75
C PRO A 50 -3.33 -6.81 5.76
N GLY A 51 -3.46 -7.97 5.10
CA GLY A 51 -2.53 -8.44 4.06
C GLY A 51 -2.83 -7.88 2.67
N PHE A 52 -3.83 -7.01 2.53
CA PHE A 52 -4.21 -6.39 1.26
C PHE A 52 -4.07 -4.87 1.36
N ASN A 53 -3.53 -4.27 0.31
CA ASN A 53 -3.37 -2.83 0.21
C ASN A 53 -3.82 -2.34 -1.17
N ALA A 54 -4.68 -1.33 -1.18
CA ALA A 54 -5.10 -0.64 -2.38
C ALA A 54 -5.13 0.86 -2.11
N ASP A 55 -4.36 1.61 -2.90
CA ASP A 55 -4.25 3.07 -2.82
C ASP A 55 -4.58 3.70 -4.17
N VAL A 56 -5.12 4.91 -4.12
CA VAL A 56 -5.39 5.73 -5.29
C VAL A 56 -4.66 7.06 -5.17
N ILE A 57 -4.32 7.63 -6.34
CA ILE A 57 -3.88 9.01 -6.46
C ILE A 57 -5.01 9.75 -7.18
N GLU A 58 -5.54 10.80 -6.57
CA GLU A 58 -6.58 11.65 -7.15
C GLU A 58 -6.04 13.05 -7.43
N ASP A 59 -6.49 13.66 -8.52
CA ASP A 59 -6.39 15.10 -8.73
C ASP A 59 -7.70 15.75 -8.27
N VAL A 60 -7.66 16.44 -7.13
CA VAL A 60 -8.90 16.99 -6.52
C VAL A 60 -9.48 18.16 -7.31
N LEU A 61 -8.77 18.69 -8.31
CA LEU A 61 -9.28 19.70 -9.23
C LEU A 61 -10.14 19.09 -10.35
N GLN A 62 -10.07 17.78 -10.57
CA GLN A 62 -10.88 17.10 -11.58
C GLN A 62 -12.32 16.88 -11.09
N PRO A 63 -13.29 16.83 -12.02
CA PRO A 63 -14.67 16.46 -11.69
C PRO A 63 -14.76 14.99 -11.25
N PRO A 64 -15.78 14.62 -10.44
CA PRO A 64 -16.07 13.22 -10.11
C PRO A 64 -16.11 12.32 -11.35
N GLY A 65 -15.61 11.09 -11.25
CA GLY A 65 -15.49 10.14 -12.36
C GLY A 65 -14.24 10.34 -13.22
N ARG A 66 -13.48 11.43 -13.00
CA ARG A 66 -12.15 11.68 -13.61
C ARG A 66 -11.11 12.08 -12.58
N ARG A 67 -11.38 11.88 -11.28
CA ARG A 67 -10.49 12.28 -10.19
C ARG A 67 -9.33 11.35 -10.04
N LEU A 68 -9.56 10.04 -10.10
CA LEU A 68 -8.52 9.04 -9.93
C LEU A 68 -7.58 9.11 -11.13
N GLN A 69 -6.32 9.43 -10.86
CA GLN A 69 -5.25 9.50 -11.84
C GLN A 69 -4.37 8.25 -11.83
N ALA A 70 -4.30 7.55 -10.69
CA ALA A 70 -3.57 6.29 -10.57
C ALA A 70 -4.18 5.34 -9.53
N LEU A 71 -3.91 4.05 -9.69
CA LEU A 71 -4.33 2.97 -8.81
C LEU A 71 -3.16 2.01 -8.61
N GLY A 72 -2.83 1.73 -7.34
CA GLY A 72 -1.86 0.70 -6.95
C GLY A 72 -2.52 -0.33 -6.06
N VAL A 73 -2.33 -1.62 -6.34
CA VAL A 73 -2.85 -2.73 -5.55
C VAL A 73 -1.75 -3.74 -5.28
N ALA A 74 -1.59 -4.13 -4.03
CA ALA A 74 -0.62 -5.13 -3.59
C ALA A 74 -1.20 -6.05 -2.53
N VAL A 75 -0.66 -7.26 -2.45
CA VAL A 75 -1.09 -8.28 -1.50
C VAL A 75 0.11 -9.03 -0.94
N VAL A 76 0.05 -9.36 0.35
CA VAL A 76 1.00 -10.27 1.00
C VAL A 76 0.71 -11.69 0.55
N LEU A 77 1.76 -12.39 0.12
CA LEU A 77 1.70 -13.76 -0.36
C LEU A 77 1.74 -14.78 0.78
N ASP A 78 1.21 -15.97 0.50
CA ASP A 78 1.43 -17.16 1.30
C ASP A 78 2.64 -17.97 0.78
N ASP A 79 3.10 -18.95 1.56
CA ASP A 79 4.26 -19.76 1.20
C ASP A 79 4.14 -20.45 -0.18
N PRO A 80 2.97 -21.01 -0.57
CA PRO A 80 2.77 -21.55 -1.92
C PRO A 80 3.03 -20.54 -3.03
N TRP A 81 2.55 -19.30 -2.91
CA TRP A 81 2.80 -18.27 -3.91
C TRP A 81 4.25 -17.77 -3.90
N CYS A 82 4.86 -17.61 -2.73
CA CYS A 82 6.28 -17.27 -2.62
C CYS A 82 7.15 -18.30 -3.36
N ARG A 83 6.89 -19.59 -3.14
CA ARG A 83 7.59 -20.69 -3.81
C ARG A 83 7.33 -20.67 -5.32
N ARG A 84 6.08 -20.50 -5.73
CA ARG A 84 5.69 -20.44 -7.15
C ARG A 84 6.43 -19.33 -7.89
N LEU A 85 6.52 -18.13 -7.32
CA LEU A 85 7.25 -17.01 -7.93
C LEU A 85 8.77 -17.25 -7.98
N ALA A 86 9.33 -17.99 -7.03
CA ALA A 86 10.76 -18.28 -6.99
C ALA A 86 11.18 -19.39 -7.97
N GLU A 87 10.37 -20.44 -8.11
CA GLU A 87 10.74 -21.65 -8.85
C GLU A 87 10.21 -21.65 -10.29
N ALA A 88 8.95 -21.27 -10.48
CA ALA A 88 8.26 -21.33 -11.76
C ALA A 88 7.22 -20.20 -11.89
N PRO A 89 7.67 -18.94 -11.95
CA PRO A 89 6.77 -17.79 -11.96
C PRO A 89 5.85 -17.84 -13.19
N PRO A 90 4.51 -17.88 -13.01
CA PRO A 90 3.57 -17.86 -14.12
C PRO A 90 3.58 -16.47 -14.77
N ALA A 91 3.34 -16.42 -16.08
CA ALA A 91 2.93 -15.18 -16.73
C ALA A 91 1.53 -14.80 -16.25
N TYR A 92 1.25 -13.51 -16.12
CA TYR A 92 -0.01 -13.00 -15.59
C TYR A 92 -0.26 -13.46 -14.15
N ALA A 93 0.79 -13.42 -13.32
CA ALA A 93 0.73 -13.80 -11.91
C ALA A 93 -0.43 -13.10 -11.16
N ALA A 94 -0.63 -11.81 -11.40
CA ALA A 94 -1.72 -11.06 -10.79
C ALA A 94 -3.11 -11.54 -11.24
N ARG A 95 -3.28 -11.89 -12.52
CA ARG A 95 -4.53 -12.49 -13.05
C ARG A 95 -4.82 -13.82 -12.39
N HIS A 96 -3.81 -14.69 -12.29
CA HIS A 96 -3.95 -15.98 -11.62
C HIS A 96 -4.34 -15.81 -10.14
N LEU A 97 -3.71 -14.87 -9.45
CA LEU A 97 -3.99 -14.60 -8.04
C LEU A 97 -5.40 -14.04 -7.83
N TYR A 98 -5.86 -13.12 -8.66
CA TYR A 98 -7.27 -12.67 -8.64
C TYR A 98 -8.24 -13.83 -8.89
N GLY A 99 -7.95 -14.72 -9.84
CA GLY A 99 -8.77 -15.90 -10.10
C GLY A 99 -8.81 -16.88 -8.92
N GLU A 100 -7.70 -17.05 -8.19
CA GLU A 100 -7.65 -17.87 -6.98
C GLU A 100 -8.39 -17.22 -5.80
N MET A 101 -8.32 -15.89 -5.65
CA MET A 101 -9.10 -15.15 -4.65
C MET A 101 -10.60 -15.32 -4.88
N LEU A 102 -11.08 -15.10 -6.11
CA LEU A 102 -12.50 -15.27 -6.47
C LEU A 102 -12.98 -16.71 -6.28
N ALA A 103 -12.11 -17.69 -6.50
CA ALA A 103 -12.41 -19.10 -6.26
C ALA A 103 -12.22 -19.53 -4.80
N GLY A 104 -11.86 -18.62 -3.89
CA GLY A 104 -11.61 -18.91 -2.47
C GLY A 104 -10.37 -19.79 -2.21
N ARG A 105 -9.50 -19.98 -3.20
CA ARG A 105 -8.26 -20.77 -3.09
C ARG A 105 -7.09 -19.99 -2.50
N PHE A 106 -7.17 -18.67 -2.53
CA PHE A 106 -6.21 -17.78 -1.88
C PHE A 106 -6.95 -16.76 -1.01
N ARG A 107 -6.41 -16.49 0.18
CA ARG A 107 -6.81 -15.36 1.02
C ARG A 107 -5.56 -14.69 1.56
N PRO A 108 -5.49 -13.34 1.59
CA PRO A 108 -4.37 -12.66 2.22
C PRO A 108 -4.20 -13.11 3.68
N PRO A 109 -2.97 -13.13 4.21
CA PRO A 109 -2.73 -13.49 5.61
C PRO A 109 -3.54 -12.63 6.58
N SER A 110 -4.05 -13.27 7.63
CA SER A 110 -4.74 -12.61 8.72
C SER A 110 -3.80 -11.71 9.54
N ASP A 111 -4.38 -10.84 10.37
CA ASP A 111 -3.61 -9.95 11.27
C ASP A 111 -2.64 -10.74 12.16
N ALA A 112 -3.09 -11.88 12.71
CA ALA A 112 -2.25 -12.75 13.54
C ALA A 112 -1.14 -13.44 12.75
N ALA A 113 -1.39 -13.84 11.50
CA ALA A 113 -0.36 -14.41 10.63
C ALA A 113 0.71 -13.37 10.27
N LEU A 114 0.29 -12.14 9.93
CA LEU A 114 1.20 -11.02 9.69
C LEU A 114 1.99 -10.64 10.94
N ALA A 115 1.37 -10.68 12.11
CA ALA A 115 2.06 -10.38 13.38
C ALA A 115 3.22 -11.36 13.64
N ARG A 116 2.99 -12.66 13.42
CA ARG A 116 4.04 -13.68 13.51
C ARG A 116 5.10 -13.51 12.43
N ALA A 117 4.68 -13.25 11.20
CA ALA A 117 5.61 -13.04 10.08
C ALA A 117 6.52 -11.83 10.35
N ASN A 118 5.97 -10.68 10.75
CA ASN A 118 6.76 -9.49 11.05
C ASN A 118 7.73 -9.69 12.23
N ALA A 119 7.38 -10.52 13.21
CA ALA A 119 8.26 -10.87 14.33
C ALA A 119 9.33 -11.92 13.98
N GLY A 120 9.11 -12.71 12.92
CA GLY A 120 9.95 -13.84 12.52
C GLY A 120 10.52 -13.70 11.11
N GLU A 121 10.09 -14.57 10.20
CA GLU A 121 10.67 -14.71 8.86
C GLU A 121 10.39 -13.54 7.92
N GLY A 122 9.32 -12.78 8.16
CA GLY A 122 8.90 -11.67 7.32
C GLY A 122 7.87 -12.03 6.26
N VAL A 123 7.60 -11.09 5.35
CA VAL A 123 6.53 -11.19 4.35
C VAL A 123 7.04 -10.91 2.95
N GLU A 124 6.42 -11.52 1.94
CA GLU A 124 6.61 -11.14 0.54
C GLU A 124 5.34 -10.54 -0.04
N PHE A 125 5.49 -9.55 -0.92
CA PHE A 125 4.38 -8.90 -1.61
C PHE A 125 4.41 -9.21 -3.10
N LEU A 126 3.22 -9.36 -3.68
CA LEU A 126 3.00 -9.16 -5.11
C LEU A 126 2.22 -7.87 -5.31
N VAL A 127 2.79 -6.92 -6.05
CA VAL A 127 2.04 -5.80 -6.61
C VAL A 127 1.20 -6.36 -7.74
N LEU A 128 -0.11 -6.44 -7.52
CA LEU A 128 -1.06 -6.98 -8.50
C LEU A 128 -1.09 -6.10 -9.75
N HIS A 129 -1.06 -4.79 -9.54
CA HIS A 129 -0.88 -3.82 -10.60
C HIS A 129 -0.64 -2.43 -10.02
N TYR A 130 0.10 -1.62 -10.77
CA TYR A 130 0.05 -0.17 -10.70
C TYR A 130 -0.29 0.35 -12.09
N TRP A 131 -1.16 1.34 -12.18
CA TRP A 131 -1.43 2.03 -13.44
C TRP A 131 -1.81 3.48 -13.20
N GLN A 132 -1.47 4.34 -14.15
CA GLN A 132 -1.80 5.76 -14.14
C GLN A 132 -2.29 6.21 -15.52
N ARG A 133 -3.19 7.22 -15.55
CA ARG A 133 -3.78 7.74 -16.80
C ARG A 133 -2.74 8.34 -17.74
N HIS A 134 -1.73 8.99 -17.16
CA HIS A 134 -0.65 9.67 -17.87
C HIS A 134 0.63 8.88 -17.71
N ALA A 135 1.09 8.17 -18.73
CA ALA A 135 2.26 7.27 -18.63
C ALA A 135 3.45 7.67 -19.53
N GLY A 136 3.30 8.73 -20.34
CA GLY A 136 4.37 9.22 -21.23
C GLY A 136 5.57 9.70 -20.43
N LEU A 137 6.77 9.26 -20.80
CA LEU A 137 8.03 9.65 -20.14
C LEU A 137 8.39 11.13 -20.38
N ASP A 138 7.74 11.78 -21.33
CA ASP A 138 7.85 13.21 -21.63
C ASP A 138 6.75 14.05 -20.96
N ASP A 139 5.77 13.43 -20.30
CA ASP A 139 4.64 14.11 -19.64
C ASP A 139 5.01 14.50 -18.18
N PRO A 140 5.08 15.81 -17.85
CA PRO A 140 5.35 16.25 -16.48
C PRO A 140 4.32 15.75 -15.46
N LEU A 141 3.07 15.54 -15.87
CA LEU A 141 2.04 14.97 -14.99
C LEU A 141 2.32 13.50 -14.69
N ALA A 142 2.82 12.73 -15.66
CA ALA A 142 3.23 11.35 -15.43
C ALA A 142 4.34 11.28 -14.37
N HIS A 143 5.33 12.18 -14.43
CA HIS A 143 6.39 12.27 -13.42
C HIS A 143 5.88 12.68 -12.04
N ALA A 144 4.94 13.63 -11.98
CA ALA A 144 4.32 14.03 -10.72
C ALA A 144 3.55 12.86 -10.08
N LEU A 145 2.82 12.07 -10.89
CA LEU A 145 2.12 10.88 -10.43
C LEU A 145 3.11 9.81 -9.93
N TRP A 146 4.21 9.55 -10.65
CA TRP A 146 5.24 8.62 -10.20
C TRP A 146 5.85 9.02 -8.85
N SER A 147 6.14 10.31 -8.64
CA SER A 147 6.67 10.81 -7.38
C SER A 147 5.70 10.56 -6.20
N VAL A 148 4.41 10.85 -6.41
CA VAL A 148 3.37 10.56 -5.41
C VAL A 148 3.21 9.04 -5.21
N ALA A 149 3.28 8.25 -6.28
CA ALA A 149 3.18 6.79 -6.23
C ALA A 149 4.31 6.18 -5.42
N MET A 150 5.55 6.68 -5.50
CA MET A 150 6.66 6.19 -4.67
C MET A 150 6.43 6.48 -3.19
N THR A 151 5.83 7.64 -2.85
CA THR A 151 5.45 7.95 -1.48
C THR A 151 4.36 7.01 -0.98
N ALA A 152 3.30 6.80 -1.78
CA ALA A 152 2.22 5.87 -1.46
C ALA A 152 2.72 4.43 -1.33
N PHE A 153 3.59 4.00 -2.24
CA PHE A 153 4.23 2.69 -2.22
C PHE A 153 5.02 2.47 -0.93
N ARG A 154 5.81 3.46 -0.49
CA ARG A 154 6.52 3.38 0.80
C ARG A 154 5.54 3.23 1.95
N LEU A 155 4.50 4.06 2.02
CA LEU A 155 3.50 3.99 3.09
C LEU A 155 2.72 2.67 3.11
N ALA A 156 2.48 2.07 1.95
CA ALA A 156 1.79 0.79 1.83
C ALA A 156 2.61 -0.38 2.40
N HIS A 157 3.92 -0.41 2.13
CA HIS A 157 4.76 -1.59 2.37
C HIS A 157 5.74 -1.46 3.55
N ALA A 158 6.26 -0.26 3.82
CA ALA A 158 7.28 -0.05 4.84
C ALA A 158 6.78 -0.39 6.26
N GLY A 159 7.70 -0.77 7.14
CA GLY A 159 7.39 -1.18 8.52
C GLY A 159 7.06 -2.66 8.65
N HIS A 160 6.62 -3.33 7.58
CA HIS A 160 6.62 -4.78 7.53
C HIS A 160 8.06 -5.30 7.52
N ARG A 161 8.28 -6.52 7.97
CA ARG A 161 9.56 -7.21 7.78
C ARG A 161 9.62 -7.79 6.36
N VAL A 162 9.77 -6.92 5.37
CA VAL A 162 9.68 -7.30 3.94
C VAL A 162 10.87 -8.16 3.54
N GLN A 163 10.60 -9.32 2.93
CA GLN A 163 11.60 -10.24 2.35
C GLN A 163 11.68 -10.16 0.83
N GLY A 164 10.58 -9.82 0.18
CA GLY A 164 10.49 -9.74 -1.27
C GLY A 164 9.32 -8.86 -1.70
N ILE A 165 9.53 -8.14 -2.79
CA ILE A 165 8.44 -7.47 -3.53
C ILE A 165 8.60 -7.88 -4.99
N HIS A 166 7.49 -8.30 -5.58
CA HIS A 166 7.42 -8.70 -6.98
C HIS A 166 6.35 -7.90 -7.71
N GLN A 167 6.56 -7.64 -9.00
CA GLN A 167 5.61 -6.98 -9.88
C GLN A 167 5.83 -7.44 -11.32
N GLU A 168 4.75 -7.64 -12.07
CA GLU A 168 4.84 -7.81 -13.51
C GLU A 168 4.85 -6.46 -14.23
N ALA A 169 5.66 -6.34 -15.28
CA ALA A 169 5.75 -5.15 -16.11
C ALA A 169 5.75 -5.51 -17.60
N TRP A 170 5.34 -4.54 -18.42
CA TRP A 170 5.20 -4.71 -19.86
C TRP A 170 5.87 -3.60 -20.67
N GLY A 171 6.53 -3.96 -21.77
CA GLY A 171 7.08 -2.98 -22.71
C GLY A 171 7.96 -1.95 -22.01
N ASP A 172 7.63 -0.67 -22.14
CA ASP A 172 8.37 0.45 -21.55
C ASP A 172 8.34 0.47 -20.01
N GLU A 173 7.33 -0.16 -19.37
CA GLU A 173 7.30 -0.29 -17.91
C GLU A 173 8.48 -1.12 -17.39
N CYS A 174 9.07 -1.99 -18.22
CA CYS A 174 10.27 -2.75 -17.84
C CYS A 174 11.43 -1.80 -17.49
N GLU A 175 11.60 -0.70 -18.23
CA GLU A 175 12.64 0.29 -17.93
C GLU A 175 12.30 1.08 -16.66
N VAL A 176 11.01 1.36 -16.44
CA VAL A 176 10.53 1.98 -15.19
C VAL A 176 10.83 1.07 -13.99
N MET A 177 10.59 -0.24 -14.09
CA MET A 177 10.92 -1.18 -13.00
C MET A 177 12.42 -1.22 -12.71
N ARG A 178 13.27 -1.20 -13.75
CA ARG A 178 14.73 -1.16 -13.58
C ARG A 178 15.18 0.16 -12.94
N SER A 179 14.60 1.29 -13.32
CA SER A 179 14.95 2.60 -12.73
C SER A 179 14.54 2.71 -11.25
N MET A 180 13.48 2.01 -10.84
CA MET A 180 13.10 1.85 -9.43
C MET A 180 14.03 0.92 -8.63
N GLY A 181 14.96 0.25 -9.32
CA GLY A 181 15.94 -0.67 -8.74
C GLY A 181 15.49 -2.14 -8.72
N MET A 182 14.36 -2.49 -9.32
CA MET A 182 13.93 -3.90 -9.37
C MET A 182 14.77 -4.71 -10.35
N PHE A 183 14.98 -5.99 -10.01
CA PHE A 183 15.67 -6.95 -10.87
C PHE A 183 14.67 -7.75 -11.67
N GLN A 184 14.94 -7.89 -12.97
CA GLN A 184 14.19 -8.78 -13.84
C GLN A 184 14.43 -10.25 -13.42
N ARG A 185 13.35 -10.97 -13.10
CA ARG A 185 13.36 -12.38 -12.63
C ARG A 185 13.07 -13.38 -13.73
N THR A 186 12.36 -12.96 -14.76
CA THR A 186 12.07 -13.81 -15.93
C THR A 186 12.60 -13.19 -17.20
N ARG A 187 12.88 -14.03 -18.19
CA ARG A 187 13.12 -13.63 -19.58
C ARG A 187 12.26 -14.53 -20.44
N ARG A 188 11.00 -14.13 -20.64
CA ARG A 188 10.00 -14.91 -21.37
C ARG A 188 10.17 -14.63 -22.85
N THR A 189 10.53 -15.65 -23.60
CA THR A 189 10.53 -15.57 -25.07
C THR A 189 9.09 -15.62 -25.55
N GLY A 190 8.58 -14.52 -26.11
CA GLY A 190 7.32 -14.55 -26.86
C GLY A 190 7.46 -15.48 -28.07
N THR A 191 6.39 -16.20 -28.42
CA THR A 191 6.35 -16.90 -29.71
C THR A 191 6.25 -15.86 -30.83
N PRO A 192 7.02 -15.97 -31.93
CA PRO A 192 6.84 -15.08 -33.08
C PRO A 192 5.38 -15.08 -33.54
N GLY A 193 4.77 -13.89 -33.64
CA GLY A 193 3.36 -13.72 -34.01
C GLY A 193 2.36 -13.62 -32.83
N ASN A 194 2.79 -13.91 -31.61
CA ASN A 194 2.01 -13.63 -30.40
C ASN A 194 2.42 -12.29 -29.77
N ALA A 195 1.49 -11.68 -29.03
CA ALA A 195 1.86 -10.57 -28.15
C ALA A 195 2.98 -11.03 -27.18
N PRO A 196 3.91 -10.13 -26.79
CA PRO A 196 4.89 -10.44 -25.77
C PRO A 196 4.22 -10.95 -24.49
N LEU A 197 4.97 -11.52 -23.55
CA LEU A 197 4.45 -11.92 -22.24
C LEU A 197 4.93 -10.90 -21.19
N PRO A 198 4.22 -10.73 -20.06
CA PRO A 198 4.67 -9.83 -19.01
C PRO A 198 5.98 -10.38 -18.45
N GLU A 199 6.89 -9.52 -18.01
CA GLU A 199 8.10 -9.97 -17.31
C GLU A 199 7.93 -9.76 -15.81
N LEU A 200 8.33 -10.75 -15.02
CA LEU A 200 8.36 -10.62 -13.57
C LEU A 200 9.61 -9.84 -13.18
N PHE A 201 9.41 -8.77 -12.42
CA PHE A 201 10.43 -8.04 -11.70
C PHE A 201 10.27 -8.29 -10.21
N GLY A 202 11.37 -8.15 -9.47
CA GLY A 202 11.29 -8.12 -8.03
C GLY A 202 12.60 -7.73 -7.36
N MET A 203 12.50 -7.43 -6.08
CA MET A 203 13.62 -7.12 -5.20
C MET A 203 13.50 -7.95 -3.94
N ARG A 204 14.59 -8.63 -3.56
CA ARG A 204 14.71 -9.37 -2.31
C ARG A 204 15.41 -8.51 -1.27
N ARG A 205 15.11 -8.75 0.00
CA ARG A 205 15.70 -8.03 1.13
C ARG A 205 17.22 -8.02 1.11
N ALA A 206 17.82 -9.18 0.85
CA ALA A 206 19.28 -9.31 0.81
C ALA A 206 19.93 -8.52 -0.34
N GLU A 207 19.20 -8.23 -1.41
CA GLU A 207 19.68 -7.39 -2.51
C GLU A 207 19.50 -5.91 -2.16
N ALA A 208 18.33 -5.53 -1.63
CA ALA A 208 18.04 -4.16 -1.18
C ALA A 208 19.07 -3.66 -0.17
N LEU A 209 19.47 -4.51 0.79
CA LEU A 209 20.47 -4.16 1.81
C LEU A 209 21.89 -3.96 1.27
N ARG A 210 22.18 -4.41 0.05
CA ARG A 210 23.46 -4.16 -0.63
C ARG A 210 23.46 -2.87 -1.45
N MET A 211 22.31 -2.22 -1.61
CA MET A 211 22.19 -0.95 -2.30
C MET A 211 22.48 0.20 -1.35
N LEU A 212 23.11 1.26 -1.87
CA LEU A 212 23.27 2.51 -1.14
C LEU A 212 21.90 3.19 -0.90
N PRO A 213 21.77 4.01 0.16
CA PRO A 213 20.61 4.89 0.34
C PRO A 213 20.37 5.74 -0.92
N GLY A 214 19.10 5.91 -1.31
CA GLY A 214 18.69 6.69 -2.49
C GLY A 214 17.99 5.89 -3.58
N ALA A 215 18.08 4.56 -3.58
CA ALA A 215 17.24 3.72 -4.42
C ALA A 215 15.79 3.69 -3.89
N HIS A 216 14.82 4.06 -4.74
CA HIS A 216 13.42 4.30 -4.34
C HIS A 216 12.80 3.15 -3.52
N LEU A 217 13.05 1.90 -3.91
CA LEU A 217 12.48 0.72 -3.25
C LEU A 217 13.33 0.17 -2.10
N ARG A 218 14.56 0.64 -1.89
CA ARG A 218 15.43 0.07 -0.85
C ARG A 218 14.86 0.28 0.55
N ASP A 219 14.26 1.44 0.80
CA ASP A 219 13.79 1.84 2.14
C ASP A 219 12.60 0.99 2.65
N VAL A 220 11.81 0.37 1.77
CA VAL A 220 10.70 -0.48 2.23
C VAL A 220 11.18 -1.78 2.88
N PHE A 221 12.45 -2.15 2.68
CA PHE A 221 13.08 -3.29 3.31
C PHE A 221 13.71 -2.96 4.67
N GLU A 222 13.72 -1.69 5.10
CA GLU A 222 14.08 -1.37 6.47
C GLU A 222 13.00 -1.85 7.44
N HIS A 223 13.43 -2.38 8.58
CA HIS A 223 12.52 -2.91 9.57
C HIS A 223 13.06 -2.67 10.97
N HIS A 224 12.23 -2.06 11.80
CA HIS A 224 12.42 -1.88 13.23
C HIS A 224 11.27 -2.57 13.97
N ARG A 225 11.51 -2.98 15.21
CA ARG A 225 10.45 -3.51 16.07
C ARG A 225 9.56 -2.34 16.53
N PRO A 226 8.22 -2.48 16.53
CA PRO A 226 7.35 -1.44 17.06
C PRO A 226 7.53 -1.27 18.57
N VAL A 227 7.47 -0.03 19.04
CA VAL A 227 7.68 0.35 20.44
C VAL A 227 6.36 0.40 21.20
N PHE A 228 5.32 0.94 20.57
CA PHE A 228 4.06 1.24 21.25
C PHE A 228 3.14 0.02 21.34
N GLY A 229 3.14 -0.84 20.31
CA GLY A 229 2.32 -2.05 20.29
C GLY A 229 0.83 -1.73 20.31
N PHE A 230 0.36 -0.92 19.34
CA PHE A 230 -1.05 -0.58 19.18
C PHE A 230 -1.90 -1.81 18.89
N SER A 231 -3.12 -1.82 19.44
CA SER A 231 -4.13 -2.85 19.17
C SER A 231 -4.63 -2.80 17.71
N PRO A 232 -5.29 -3.86 17.20
CA PRO A 232 -5.80 -3.85 15.82
C PRO A 232 -6.74 -2.67 15.50
N ALA A 233 -7.61 -2.27 16.44
CA ALA A 233 -8.50 -1.13 16.27
C ALA A 233 -7.73 0.21 16.22
N GLU A 234 -6.76 0.38 17.11
CA GLU A 234 -5.90 1.56 17.13
C GLU A 234 -5.07 1.68 15.84
N ARG A 235 -4.50 0.57 15.34
CA ARG A 235 -3.76 0.56 14.07
C ARG A 235 -4.64 0.95 12.87
N ARG A 236 -5.90 0.50 12.81
CA ARG A 236 -6.84 0.89 11.75
C ARG A 236 -7.14 2.40 11.78
N LEU A 237 -7.36 2.96 12.96
CA LEU A 237 -7.53 4.41 13.15
C LEU A 237 -6.27 5.16 12.71
N LEU A 238 -5.10 4.75 13.21
CA LEU A 238 -3.84 5.44 12.98
C LEU A 238 -3.40 5.37 11.52
N ARG A 239 -3.63 4.24 10.84
CA ARG A 239 -3.37 4.10 9.40
C ARG A 239 -4.14 5.16 8.62
N ARG A 240 -5.44 5.33 8.86
CA ARG A 240 -6.23 6.38 8.19
C ARG A 240 -5.77 7.78 8.55
N ALA A 241 -5.44 8.02 9.82
CA ALA A 241 -4.93 9.31 10.26
C ALA A 241 -3.62 9.72 9.56
N VAL A 242 -2.77 8.76 9.17
CA VAL A 242 -1.55 9.01 8.39
C VAL A 242 -1.82 9.49 6.96
N TYR A 243 -2.99 9.17 6.38
CA TYR A 243 -3.48 9.69 5.10
C TYR A 243 -4.23 11.03 5.24
N ASP A 244 -4.05 11.76 6.34
CA ASP A 244 -4.67 13.05 6.63
C ASP A 244 -6.21 13.02 6.67
N GLU A 245 -6.84 11.86 6.94
CA GLU A 245 -8.30 11.78 7.11
C GLU A 245 -8.76 12.50 8.39
N THR A 246 -9.88 13.22 8.37
CA THR A 246 -10.45 13.83 9.60
C THR A 246 -11.07 12.80 10.53
N ASP A 247 -11.33 13.14 11.79
CA ASP A 247 -11.98 12.21 12.73
C ASP A 247 -13.38 11.81 12.24
N GLU A 248 -14.11 12.71 11.57
CA GLU A 248 -15.40 12.45 10.94
C GLU A 248 -15.28 11.48 9.76
N GLU A 249 -14.22 11.64 8.94
CA GLU A 249 -13.93 10.73 7.83
C GLU A 249 -13.57 9.33 8.34
N ILE A 250 -12.66 9.25 9.30
CA ILE A 250 -12.24 8.01 9.93
C ILE A 250 -13.43 7.31 10.57
N ALA A 251 -14.27 8.03 11.33
CA ALA A 251 -15.44 7.48 11.98
C ALA A 251 -16.41 6.85 10.97
N ARG A 252 -16.70 7.55 9.86
CA ARG A 252 -17.53 7.04 8.77
C ARG A 252 -16.93 5.78 8.13
N HIS A 253 -15.64 5.79 7.82
CA HIS A 253 -15.00 4.68 7.13
C HIS A 253 -14.75 3.45 8.01
N LEU A 254 -14.70 3.63 9.33
CA LEU A 254 -14.57 2.54 10.29
C LEU A 254 -15.92 2.10 10.88
N ASP A 255 -17.03 2.62 10.34
CA ASP A 255 -18.40 2.36 10.80
C ASP A 255 -18.54 2.52 12.33
N THR A 256 -18.07 3.66 12.83
CA THR A 256 -18.05 3.99 14.26
C THR A 256 -18.48 5.43 14.50
N THR A 257 -18.76 5.78 15.75
CA THR A 257 -19.09 7.16 16.12
C THR A 257 -17.82 7.96 16.44
N VAL A 258 -17.87 9.29 16.23
CA VAL A 258 -16.81 10.22 16.66
C VAL A 258 -16.55 10.11 18.17
N HIS A 259 -17.59 9.82 18.97
CA HIS A 259 -17.43 9.61 20.41
C HIS A 259 -16.56 8.37 20.72
N THR A 260 -16.81 7.26 20.04
CA THR A 260 -15.98 6.05 20.14
C THR A 260 -14.56 6.32 19.63
N LEU A 261 -14.41 7.09 18.55
CA LEU A 261 -13.10 7.47 18.02
C LEU A 261 -12.28 8.29 19.03
N LYS A 262 -12.92 9.24 19.73
CA LYS A 262 -12.28 10.01 20.82
C LYS A 262 -11.82 9.11 21.97
N LYS A 263 -12.54 8.02 22.28
CA LYS A 263 -12.08 7.01 23.26
C LYS A 263 -10.84 6.27 22.75
N GLN A 264 -10.83 5.87 21.48
CA GLN A 264 -9.67 5.21 20.86
C GLN A 264 -8.44 6.11 20.85
N TRP A 265 -8.57 7.39 20.49
CA TRP A 265 -7.48 8.37 20.57
C TRP A 265 -6.91 8.51 21.99
N ARG A 266 -7.77 8.54 23.03
CA ARG A 266 -7.30 8.56 24.43
C ARG A 266 -6.49 7.32 24.80
N SER A 267 -6.95 6.14 24.35
CA SER A 267 -6.21 4.88 24.53
C SER A 267 -4.84 4.91 23.85
N VAL A 268 -4.78 5.39 22.60
CA VAL A 268 -3.55 5.60 21.84
C VAL A 268 -2.58 6.49 22.62
N TYR A 269 -3.03 7.66 23.09
CA TYR A 269 -2.16 8.59 23.81
C TYR A 269 -1.66 8.02 25.13
N ALA A 270 -2.53 7.35 25.89
CA ALA A 270 -2.14 6.68 27.13
C ALA A 270 -1.04 5.63 26.88
N ARG A 271 -1.18 4.83 25.80
CA ARG A 271 -0.19 3.82 25.41
C ARG A 271 1.14 4.44 25.01
N VAL A 272 1.12 5.52 24.22
CA VAL A 272 2.32 6.26 23.83
C VAL A 272 3.03 6.82 25.07
N SER A 273 2.31 7.50 25.96
CA SER A 273 2.88 8.04 27.20
C SER A 273 3.42 6.96 28.14
N ALA A 274 2.79 5.78 28.18
CA ALA A 274 3.28 4.67 29.00
C ALA A 274 4.61 4.09 28.50
N ARG A 275 4.85 4.11 27.19
CA ARG A 275 6.08 3.56 26.57
C ARG A 275 7.16 4.60 26.32
N MET A 276 6.77 5.86 26.12
CA MET A 276 7.67 6.98 25.89
C MET A 276 7.11 8.23 26.59
N PRO A 277 7.35 8.38 27.92
CA PRO A 277 6.73 9.45 28.73
C PRO A 277 6.99 10.87 28.21
N ALA A 278 8.18 11.12 27.68
CA ALA A 278 8.58 12.42 27.15
C ALA A 278 8.05 12.72 25.73
N PHE A 279 7.34 11.79 25.08
CA PHE A 279 6.97 11.91 23.67
C PHE A 279 6.17 13.19 23.37
N PHE A 280 5.19 13.53 24.21
CA PHE A 280 4.38 14.75 24.02
C PHE A 280 4.98 15.99 24.72
N GLY A 281 6.07 15.83 25.48
CA GLY A 281 6.66 16.88 26.32
C GLY A 281 5.85 17.19 27.60
N ASP A 282 6.51 17.82 28.58
CA ASP A 282 5.95 18.14 29.90
C ASP A 282 4.76 19.11 29.82
N GLY A 283 4.69 19.91 28.76
CA GLY A 283 3.59 20.84 28.48
C GLY A 283 2.30 20.18 27.98
N ALA A 284 2.31 18.89 27.62
CA ALA A 284 1.15 18.22 27.00
C ALA A 284 0.24 17.46 27.98
N LEU A 285 0.55 17.45 29.27
CA LEU A 285 -0.23 16.73 30.30
C LEU A 285 -1.40 17.53 30.90
N GLY A 286 -1.61 18.79 30.51
CA GLY A 286 -2.74 19.61 31.00
C GLY A 286 -4.02 19.50 30.14
N GLU A 287 -5.16 19.74 30.81
CA GLU A 287 -6.54 19.33 30.55
C GLU A 287 -7.21 19.64 29.18
N GLU A 288 -8.34 18.96 29.02
CA GLU A 288 -9.16 18.68 27.86
C GLU A 288 -9.70 19.92 27.14
N GLY A 289 -9.41 20.04 25.84
CA GLY A 289 -10.09 21.00 24.97
C GLY A 289 -9.26 21.42 23.76
N GLY A 290 -8.03 21.88 23.99
CA GLY A 290 -7.19 22.51 22.93
C GLY A 290 -6.02 21.67 22.39
N ARG A 291 -5.55 20.65 23.13
CA ARG A 291 -4.27 19.96 22.84
C ARG A 291 -4.41 18.65 22.06
N GLY A 292 -5.64 18.14 21.90
CA GLY A 292 -5.92 16.93 21.11
C GLY A 292 -5.38 17.01 19.67
N PRO A 293 -5.62 18.12 18.94
CA PRO A 293 -5.08 18.31 17.59
C PRO A 293 -3.55 18.31 17.54
N GLU A 294 -2.88 18.90 18.53
CA GLU A 294 -1.41 18.94 18.60
C GLU A 294 -0.80 17.57 18.90
N LYS A 295 -1.35 16.83 19.88
CA LYS A 295 -0.96 15.44 20.17
C LYS A 295 -1.14 14.54 18.94
N ARG A 296 -2.27 14.70 18.26
CA ARG A 296 -2.56 13.99 17.01
C ARG A 296 -1.50 14.31 15.95
N ARG A 297 -1.25 15.59 15.69
CA ARG A 297 -0.29 16.05 14.68
C ARG A 297 1.11 15.49 14.96
N LEU A 298 1.57 15.57 16.22
CA LEU A 298 2.89 15.06 16.62
C LEU A 298 2.98 13.55 16.41
N LEU A 299 1.98 12.79 16.89
CA LEU A 299 1.96 11.34 16.74
C LEU A 299 1.88 10.91 15.27
N VAL A 300 1.02 11.53 14.47
CA VAL A 300 0.90 11.22 13.04
C VAL A 300 2.19 11.52 12.29
N SER A 301 2.87 12.62 12.63
CA SER A 301 4.20 12.94 12.07
C SER A 301 5.24 11.86 12.40
N TYR A 302 5.26 11.36 13.64
CA TYR A 302 6.12 10.25 14.04
C TYR A 302 5.78 8.96 13.27
N LEU A 303 4.51 8.60 13.17
CA LEU A 303 4.07 7.36 12.52
C LEU A 303 4.37 7.32 11.02
N ARG A 304 4.47 8.48 10.35
CA ARG A 304 4.95 8.57 8.96
C ARG A 304 6.41 8.17 8.80
N GLN A 305 7.22 8.38 9.84
CA GLN A 305 8.63 8.03 9.88
C GLN A 305 8.85 6.63 10.46
N HIS A 306 7.90 6.13 11.25
CA HIS A 306 7.92 4.84 11.93
C HIS A 306 6.72 3.96 11.54
N PRO A 307 6.62 3.56 10.26
CA PRO A 307 5.48 2.78 9.77
C PRO A 307 5.37 1.39 10.42
N GLU A 308 6.43 0.87 11.04
CA GLU A 308 6.43 -0.37 11.82
C GLU A 308 5.40 -0.38 12.94
N GLU A 309 5.11 0.78 13.55
CA GLU A 309 4.10 0.92 14.60
C GLU A 309 2.68 0.61 14.12
N LEU A 310 2.44 0.79 12.82
CA LEU A 310 1.14 0.55 12.18
C LEU A 310 0.96 -0.89 11.73
N ARG A 311 2.00 -1.73 11.83
CA ARG A 311 1.95 -3.11 11.37
C ARG A 311 1.61 -4.06 12.52
N PRO A 312 0.93 -5.19 12.23
CA PRO A 312 0.77 -6.25 13.23
C PRO A 312 2.15 -6.81 13.64
N PHE A 313 2.36 -7.06 14.93
CA PHE A 313 3.61 -7.62 15.44
C PHE A 313 3.33 -8.51 16.66
N ALA A 314 3.87 -9.73 16.66
CA ALA A 314 3.79 -10.65 17.79
C ALA A 314 4.97 -10.38 18.74
N ALA A 315 4.67 -10.22 20.03
CA ALA A 315 5.67 -10.01 21.07
C ALA A 315 6.51 -11.27 21.32
#